data_AF-A0A0W0FNG1-F1
#
_entry.id   AF-A0A0W0FNG1-F1
#
_cell.length_a   1.000
_cell.length_b   1.000
_cell.length_c   1.000
_cell.angle_alpha   90.00
_cell.angle_beta   90.00
_cell.angle_gamma   90.00
#
_symmetry.space_group_name_H-M   'P 1'
#
loop_
_entity.id
_entity.type
_entity.pdbx_description
1 polymer ?
#
loop_
_entity_poly.entity_id
_entity_poly.type
_entity_poly.pdbx_seq_one_letter_code
_entity_poly.pdbx_strand_id
1 'polypeptide(L)'
;MPSDVELEFLRTVGNNLIIKVARVVAEAPFYGIYLILVYYFTAIFSRRKLRVKRSIFLAVVAAVMFIGCSGFFAMDVADLVVRLRVLFVERSALSLEEKLARADHLTEPLMWAGEMLFIFLLPLGDCVVVWRTWALYQDQLWWLVVPVLTLVGSFATAIFELGCDLKTNWAVDSVEPSAASIGPDTCRRADVASYSLSFATNILCTTLIFYKAWSHRRYMNQHLGSTRRRSQADRILTLFCESGAAYLVLYILQSIPIYSGTLSNNALIAMNIVNAIIQQAMGMYPTAIVVICHMQRSLWDTFEVPSSDSGTQPLSQVSGIRFAEQAHSTTHDEASVTVGNSSSDPTSTLLSRTRYPSSVEKHRRDDIGNEDMV
;
A
#
# COMPACT_ATOMS: atom_id res chain seq x y z
N MET A 1 2.46 -35.12 43.98
CA MET A 1 3.10 -34.79 42.68
C MET A 1 1.98 -34.67 41.66
N PRO A 2 1.98 -33.64 40.81
CA PRO A 2 1.04 -33.60 39.70
C PRO A 2 1.24 -34.85 38.83
N SER A 3 0.15 -35.39 38.29
CA SER A 3 0.23 -36.54 37.38
C SER A 3 0.94 -36.13 36.08
N ASP A 4 1.56 -37.08 35.37
CA ASP A 4 2.22 -36.80 34.09
C ASP A 4 1.25 -36.14 33.08
N VAL A 5 -0.04 -36.51 33.13
CA VAL A 5 -1.14 -35.94 32.34
C VAL A 5 -1.36 -34.45 32.67
N GLU A 6 -1.31 -34.09 33.95
CA GLU A 6 -1.51 -32.71 34.40
C GLU A 6 -0.35 -31.81 33.97
N LEU A 7 0.88 -32.33 34.02
CA LEU A 7 2.08 -31.66 33.52
C LEU A 7 2.04 -31.46 31.99
N GLU A 8 1.58 -32.46 31.24
CA GLU A 8 1.41 -32.38 29.80
C GLU A 8 0.34 -31.33 29.42
N PHE A 9 -0.79 -31.32 30.13
CA PHE A 9 -1.84 -30.33 29.95
C PHE A 9 -1.35 -28.90 30.23
N LEU A 10 -0.66 -28.69 31.35
CA LEU A 10 -0.04 -27.40 31.69
C LEU A 10 0.96 -26.93 30.61
N ARG A 11 1.71 -27.86 30.03
CA ARG A 11 2.64 -27.57 28.93
C ARG A 11 1.90 -27.13 27.67
N THR A 12 0.79 -27.77 27.32
CA THR A 12 -0.05 -27.39 26.17
C THR A 12 -0.64 -25.99 26.36
N VAL A 13 -1.23 -25.70 27.53
CA VAL A 13 -1.76 -24.37 27.83
C VAL A 13 -0.67 -23.30 27.76
N GLY A 14 0.50 -23.57 28.33
CA GLY A 14 1.65 -22.68 28.28
C GLY A 14 2.11 -22.40 26.85
N ASN A 15 2.24 -23.42 26.01
CA ASN A 15 2.62 -23.26 24.61
C ASN A 15 1.61 -22.43 23.81
N ASN A 16 0.31 -22.67 24.01
CA ASN A 16 -0.76 -21.93 23.35
C ASN A 16 -0.73 -20.45 23.72
N LEU A 17 -0.47 -20.14 24.99
CA LEU A 17 -0.32 -18.77 25.45
C LEU A 17 0.92 -18.10 24.84
N ILE A 18 2.05 -18.81 24.79
CA ILE A 18 3.29 -18.30 24.17
C ILE A 18 3.06 -17.95 22.70
N ILE A 19 2.35 -18.80 21.95
CA ILE A 19 2.01 -18.54 20.54
C ILE A 19 1.23 -17.23 20.40
N LYS A 20 0.18 -17.02 21.21
CA LYS A 20 -0.66 -15.81 21.17
C LYS A 20 0.11 -14.55 21.58
N VAL A 21 0.94 -14.63 22.63
CA VAL A 21 1.80 -13.51 23.03
C VAL A 21 2.81 -13.18 21.94
N ALA A 22 3.48 -14.17 21.36
CA ALA A 22 4.47 -13.97 20.30
C ALA A 22 3.83 -13.32 19.07
N ARG A 23 2.61 -13.74 18.72
CA ARG A 23 1.81 -13.16 17.64
C ARG A 23 1.57 -11.66 17.85
N VAL A 24 0.99 -11.26 19.00
CA VAL A 24 0.70 -9.84 19.32
C VAL A 24 1.97 -8.99 19.38
N VAL A 25 3.03 -9.50 20.01
CA VAL A 25 4.31 -8.78 20.14
C VAL A 25 4.96 -8.56 18.78
N ALA A 26 4.88 -9.54 17.88
CA ALA A 26 5.40 -9.41 16.52
C ALA A 26 4.53 -8.49 15.65
N GLU A 27 3.21 -8.47 15.86
CA GLU A 27 2.29 -7.63 15.10
C GLU A 27 2.40 -6.14 15.44
N ALA A 28 2.56 -5.81 16.72
CA ALA A 28 2.63 -4.43 17.23
C ALA A 28 3.62 -3.50 16.48
N PRO A 29 4.88 -3.87 16.20
CA PRO A 29 5.79 -3.00 15.45
C PRO A 29 5.34 -2.77 14.01
N PHE A 30 4.77 -3.77 13.34
CA PHE A 30 4.25 -3.62 11.97
C PHE A 30 3.00 -2.73 11.95
N TYR A 31 2.12 -2.87 12.94
CA TYR A 31 1.00 -1.95 13.12
C TYR A 31 1.49 -0.51 13.35
N GLY A 32 2.55 -0.33 14.15
CA GLY A 32 3.21 0.98 14.34
C GLY A 32 3.74 1.59 13.03
N ILE A 33 4.38 0.78 12.18
CA ILE A 33 4.81 1.22 10.84
C ILE A 33 3.58 1.61 9.99
N TYR A 34 2.50 0.85 10.08
CA TYR A 34 1.30 1.13 9.33
C TYR A 34 0.64 2.47 9.75
N LEU A 35 0.61 2.78 11.05
CA LEU A 35 0.14 4.08 11.54
C LEU A 35 0.93 5.25 10.94
N ILE A 36 2.25 5.11 10.84
CA ILE A 36 3.12 6.12 10.21
C ILE A 36 2.75 6.28 8.72
N LEU A 37 2.55 5.18 8.00
CA LEU A 37 2.15 5.22 6.59
C LEU A 37 0.79 5.92 6.39
N VAL A 38 -0.19 5.61 7.24
CA VAL A 38 -1.52 6.23 7.19
C VAL A 38 -1.45 7.72 7.54
N TYR A 39 -0.59 8.11 8.49
CA TYR A 39 -0.33 9.51 8.78
C TYR A 39 0.22 10.27 7.55
N TYR A 40 1.22 9.71 6.86
CA TYR A 40 1.72 10.34 5.63
C TYR A 40 0.66 10.37 4.52
N PHE A 41 -0.09 9.29 4.36
CA PHE A 41 -1.17 9.20 3.38
C PHE A 41 -2.23 10.29 3.61
N THR A 42 -2.72 10.43 4.84
CA THR A 42 -3.72 11.43 5.22
C THR A 42 -3.19 12.87 5.11
N ALA A 43 -1.92 13.10 5.48
CA ALA A 43 -1.28 14.41 5.31
C ALA A 43 -1.17 14.82 3.83
N ILE A 44 -0.76 13.90 2.95
CA ILE A 44 -0.69 14.14 1.50
C ILE A 44 -2.08 14.44 0.93
N PHE A 45 -3.08 13.62 1.30
CA PHE A 45 -4.46 13.77 0.84
C PHE A 45 -5.07 15.11 1.25
N SER A 46 -4.84 15.53 2.51
CA SER A 46 -5.37 16.77 3.07
C SER A 46 -4.73 18.02 2.47
N ARG A 47 -3.41 18.00 2.22
CA ARG A 47 -2.67 19.17 1.71
C ARG A 47 -2.96 19.48 0.25
N ARG A 48 -3.18 18.47 -0.60
CA ARG A 48 -3.25 18.68 -2.06
C ARG A 48 -4.66 18.90 -2.63
N LYS A 49 -5.70 19.06 -1.79
CA LYS A 49 -7.11 19.19 -2.23
C LYS A 49 -7.44 18.22 -3.37
N LEU A 50 -6.99 16.96 -3.28
CA LEU A 50 -7.14 15.94 -4.31
C LEU A 50 -8.60 15.46 -4.36
N ARG A 51 -9.52 16.34 -4.74
CA ARG A 51 -10.97 16.10 -4.88
C ARG A 51 -11.31 15.50 -6.24
N VAL A 52 -10.42 14.68 -6.80
CA VAL A 52 -10.69 13.93 -8.03
C VAL A 52 -11.34 12.61 -7.62
N LYS A 53 -12.42 12.20 -8.30
CA LYS A 53 -13.19 10.98 -7.98
C LYS A 53 -12.29 9.74 -7.76
N ARG A 54 -11.23 9.59 -8.55
CA ARG A 54 -10.24 8.50 -8.45
C ARG A 54 -9.42 8.53 -7.15
N SER A 55 -9.09 9.71 -6.64
CA SER A 55 -8.34 9.88 -5.40
C SER A 55 -9.18 9.57 -4.17
N ILE A 56 -10.48 9.87 -4.21
CA ILE A 56 -11.43 9.55 -3.13
C ILE A 56 -11.60 8.04 -3.02
N PHE A 57 -11.74 7.33 -4.15
CA PHE A 57 -11.81 5.87 -4.15
C PHE A 57 -10.61 5.22 -3.44
N LEU A 58 -9.39 5.64 -3.76
CA LEU A 58 -8.18 5.13 -3.11
C LEU A 58 -8.12 5.46 -1.62
N ALA A 59 -8.60 6.64 -1.22
CA ALA A 59 -8.68 7.02 0.18
C ALA A 59 -9.70 6.18 0.96
N VAL A 60 -10.85 5.87 0.36
CA VAL A 60 -11.86 4.99 0.96
C VAL A 60 -11.29 3.58 1.12
N VAL A 61 -10.67 3.02 0.07
CA VAL A 61 -10.07 1.68 0.15
C VAL A 61 -8.96 1.62 1.21
N ALA A 62 -8.06 2.60 1.23
CA ALA A 62 -7.01 2.68 2.24
C ALA A 62 -7.57 2.80 3.68
N ALA A 63 -8.66 3.55 3.86
CA ALA A 63 -9.32 3.68 5.16
C ALA A 63 -9.99 2.36 5.59
N VAL A 64 -10.70 1.68 4.68
CA VAL A 64 -11.33 0.37 4.95
C VAL A 64 -10.26 -0.66 5.32
N MET A 65 -9.16 -0.72 4.57
CA MET A 65 -8.07 -1.65 4.89
C MET A 65 -7.40 -1.30 6.22
N PHE A 66 -7.22 -0.02 6.54
CA PHE A 66 -6.66 0.39 7.82
C PHE A 66 -7.55 0.02 9.01
N ILE A 67 -8.86 0.25 8.88
CA ILE A 67 -9.84 -0.14 9.90
C ILE A 67 -9.81 -1.66 10.08
N GLY A 68 -9.75 -2.42 8.98
CA GLY A 68 -9.64 -3.86 9.02
C GLY A 68 -8.38 -4.37 9.70
N CYS A 69 -7.20 -3.90 9.32
CA CYS A 69 -5.95 -4.27 9.98
C CYS A 69 -5.89 -3.83 11.45
N SER A 70 -6.51 -2.71 11.80
CA SER A 70 -6.68 -2.29 13.21
C SER A 70 -7.61 -3.24 13.96
N GLY A 71 -8.64 -3.76 13.28
CA GLY A 71 -9.53 -4.80 13.78
C GLY A 71 -8.78 -6.08 14.12
N PHE A 72 -7.90 -6.57 13.24
CA PHE A 72 -7.06 -7.75 13.51
C PHE A 72 -6.23 -7.57 14.78
N PHE A 73 -5.49 -6.48 14.88
CA PHE A 73 -4.67 -6.20 16.05
C PHE A 73 -5.50 -6.09 17.34
N ALA A 74 -6.67 -5.43 17.26
CA ALA A 74 -7.58 -5.33 18.41
C ALA A 74 -8.15 -6.68 18.83
N MET A 75 -8.50 -7.56 17.87
CA MET A 75 -9.00 -8.91 18.14
C MET A 75 -7.90 -9.80 18.75
N ASP A 76 -6.68 -9.76 18.24
CA ASP A 76 -5.55 -10.54 18.76
C ASP A 76 -5.19 -10.11 20.20
N VAL A 77 -5.23 -8.81 20.50
CA VAL A 77 -5.08 -8.29 21.87
C VAL A 77 -6.25 -8.71 22.75
N ALA A 78 -7.49 -8.61 22.27
CA ALA A 78 -8.68 -8.95 23.04
C ALA A 78 -8.74 -10.44 23.39
N ASP A 79 -8.42 -11.32 22.44
CA ASP A 79 -8.31 -12.77 22.64
C ASP A 79 -7.26 -13.09 23.72
N LEU A 80 -6.08 -12.47 23.65
CA LEU A 80 -5.03 -12.65 24.65
C LEU A 80 -5.47 -12.20 26.04
N VAL A 81 -6.11 -11.02 26.15
CA VAL A 81 -6.56 -10.45 27.43
C VAL A 81 -7.67 -11.29 28.05
N VAL A 82 -8.65 -11.75 27.25
CA VAL A 82 -9.76 -12.60 27.74
C VAL A 82 -9.20 -13.91 28.30
N ARG A 83 -8.28 -14.56 27.57
CA ARG A 83 -7.66 -15.81 28.00
C ARG A 83 -6.84 -15.65 29.28
N LEU A 84 -6.01 -14.60 29.36
CA LEU A 84 -5.24 -14.30 30.56
C LEU A 84 -6.15 -14.04 31.78
N ARG A 85 -7.26 -13.31 31.57
CA ARG A 85 -8.23 -13.03 32.63
C ARG A 85 -8.90 -14.31 33.15
N VAL A 86 -9.40 -15.16 32.26
CA VAL A 86 -10.13 -16.39 32.65
C VAL A 86 -9.19 -17.41 33.30
N LEU A 87 -7.97 -17.58 32.76
CA LEU A 87 -7.02 -18.58 33.26
C LEU A 87 -6.35 -18.17 34.58
N PHE A 88 -5.91 -16.91 34.72
CA PHE A 88 -5.06 -16.49 35.83
C PHE A 88 -5.70 -15.53 36.83
N VAL A 89 -6.74 -14.78 36.44
CA VAL A 89 -7.32 -13.72 37.29
C VAL A 89 -8.64 -14.16 37.92
N GLU A 90 -9.47 -14.88 37.20
CA GLU A 90 -10.77 -15.33 37.70
C GLU A 90 -10.59 -16.40 38.80
N ARG A 91 -10.86 -16.00 40.05
CA ARG A 91 -10.97 -16.92 41.18
C ARG A 91 -12.27 -17.71 41.06
N SER A 92 -12.20 -18.81 40.33
CA SER A 92 -13.23 -19.84 40.27
C SER A 92 -12.66 -21.16 40.79
N ALA A 93 -13.51 -21.96 41.44
CA ALA A 93 -13.20 -23.32 41.88
C ALA A 93 -13.14 -24.35 40.73
N LEU A 94 -13.28 -23.86 39.49
CA LEU A 94 -13.24 -24.65 38.26
C LEU A 94 -11.84 -25.23 38.02
N SER A 95 -11.79 -26.40 37.41
CA SER A 95 -10.54 -27.01 36.95
C SER A 95 -9.89 -26.13 35.86
N LEU A 96 -8.59 -26.30 35.62
CA LEU A 96 -7.90 -25.54 34.57
C LEU A 96 -8.47 -25.85 33.17
N GLU A 97 -8.96 -27.07 32.97
CA GLU A 97 -9.62 -27.52 31.74
C GLU A 97 -10.95 -26.78 31.52
N GLU A 98 -11.79 -26.69 32.55
CA GLU A 98 -13.05 -25.95 32.49
C GLU A 98 -12.83 -24.45 32.25
N LYS A 99 -11.77 -23.88 32.83
CA LYS A 99 -11.39 -22.48 32.57
C LYS A 99 -10.93 -22.28 31.13
N LEU A 100 -10.17 -23.22 30.56
CA LEU A 100 -9.73 -23.15 29.17
C LEU A 100 -10.93 -23.24 28.21
N ALA A 101 -11.82 -24.22 28.40
CA ALA A 101 -13.02 -24.38 27.59
C ALA A 101 -13.92 -23.12 27.65
N ARG A 102 -14.02 -22.49 28.82
CA ARG A 102 -14.75 -21.23 28.97
C ARG A 102 -14.06 -20.07 28.23
N ALA A 103 -12.74 -19.98 28.30
CA ALA A 103 -11.99 -18.98 27.54
C ALA A 103 -12.18 -19.17 26.04
N ASP A 104 -12.14 -20.42 25.57
CA ASP A 104 -12.36 -20.78 24.17
C ASP A 104 -13.74 -20.33 23.68
N HIS A 105 -14.80 -20.68 24.41
CA HIS A 105 -16.17 -20.25 24.11
C HIS A 105 -16.33 -18.70 24.09
N LEU A 106 -15.62 -17.97 24.96
CA LEU A 106 -15.69 -16.50 24.97
C LEU A 106 -14.94 -15.87 23.80
N THR A 107 -13.91 -16.54 23.27
CA THR A 107 -13.08 -16.03 22.17
C THR A 107 -13.53 -16.52 20.79
N GLU A 108 -14.39 -17.53 20.73
CA GLU A 108 -14.96 -18.06 19.49
C GLU A 108 -15.56 -16.98 18.57
N PRO A 109 -16.37 -16.01 19.07
CA PRO A 109 -16.88 -14.94 18.21
C PRO A 109 -15.80 -14.02 17.64
N LEU A 110 -14.68 -13.84 18.35
CA LEU A 110 -13.55 -13.02 17.88
C LEU A 110 -12.80 -13.73 16.75
N MET A 111 -12.64 -15.05 16.83
CA MET A 111 -12.00 -15.83 15.78
C MET A 111 -12.82 -15.77 14.48
N TRP A 112 -14.14 -15.97 14.58
CA TRP A 112 -15.05 -15.84 13.44
C TRP A 112 -15.06 -14.43 12.86
N ALA A 113 -15.08 -13.39 13.71
CA ALA A 113 -14.95 -12.02 13.23
C ALA A 113 -13.63 -11.80 12.47
N GLY A 114 -12.53 -12.42 12.91
CA GLY A 114 -11.25 -12.42 12.23
C GLY A 114 -11.29 -13.11 10.85
N GLU A 115 -11.86 -14.31 10.77
CA GLU A 115 -11.99 -15.06 9.52
C GLU A 115 -12.86 -14.28 8.51
N MET A 116 -14.01 -13.76 8.94
CA MET A 116 -14.86 -12.92 8.10
C MET A 116 -14.12 -11.67 7.61
N LEU A 117 -13.39 -11.01 8.51
CA LEU A 117 -12.61 -9.83 8.15
C LEU A 117 -11.53 -10.15 7.11
N PHE A 118 -10.91 -11.33 7.20
CA PHE A 118 -9.93 -11.81 6.23
C PHE A 118 -10.57 -12.06 4.86
N ILE A 119 -11.72 -12.76 4.82
CA ILE A 119 -12.50 -13.04 3.60
C ILE A 119 -12.85 -11.75 2.84
N PHE A 120 -13.13 -10.64 3.55
CA PHE A 120 -13.43 -9.36 2.89
C PHE A 120 -12.18 -8.57 2.50
N LEU A 121 -11.16 -8.53 3.37
CA LEU A 121 -9.97 -7.71 3.12
C LEU A 121 -9.07 -8.27 2.02
N LEU A 122 -9.01 -9.59 1.86
CA LEU A 122 -8.17 -10.23 0.87
C LEU A 122 -8.58 -9.87 -0.57
N PRO A 123 -9.85 -10.06 -1.01
CA PRO A 123 -10.30 -9.62 -2.34
C PRO A 123 -10.25 -8.09 -2.53
N LEU A 124 -10.49 -7.31 -1.47
CA LEU A 124 -10.33 -5.85 -1.53
C LEU A 124 -8.88 -5.43 -1.82
N GLY A 125 -7.90 -6.12 -1.24
CA GLY A 125 -6.48 -5.94 -1.57
C GLY A 125 -6.19 -6.27 -3.02
N ASP A 126 -6.74 -7.36 -3.53
CA ASP A 126 -6.58 -7.78 -4.93
C ASP A 126 -7.20 -6.78 -5.91
N CYS A 127 -8.33 -6.15 -5.56
CA CYS A 127 -8.90 -5.07 -6.37
C CYS A 127 -7.90 -3.92 -6.58
N VAL A 128 -7.11 -3.55 -5.57
CA VAL A 128 -6.08 -2.51 -5.71
C VAL A 128 -4.96 -2.97 -6.64
N VAL A 129 -4.59 -4.24 -6.55
CA VAL A 129 -3.54 -4.86 -7.38
C VAL A 129 -3.95 -4.97 -8.86
N VAL A 130 -5.21 -5.29 -9.13
CA VAL A 130 -5.76 -5.29 -10.49
C VAL A 130 -5.90 -3.85 -11.00
N TRP A 131 -6.39 -2.93 -10.17
CA TRP A 131 -6.58 -1.53 -10.53
C TRP A 131 -5.27 -0.87 -11.00
N ARG A 132 -4.15 -1.10 -10.31
CA ARG A 132 -2.85 -0.56 -10.74
C ARG A 132 -2.37 -1.14 -12.07
N THR A 133 -2.64 -2.43 -12.32
CA THR A 133 -2.28 -3.09 -13.59
C THR A 133 -3.12 -2.51 -14.72
N TRP A 134 -4.41 -2.31 -14.48
CA TRP A 134 -5.29 -1.61 -15.41
C TRP A 134 -4.81 -0.20 -15.74
N ALA A 135 -4.35 0.56 -14.74
CA ALA A 135 -3.81 1.89 -14.94
C ALA A 135 -2.57 1.94 -15.88
N LEU A 136 -1.82 0.83 -15.99
CA LEU A 136 -0.65 0.70 -16.88
C LEU A 136 -1.00 0.17 -18.29
N TYR A 137 -2.16 -0.46 -18.45
CA TYR A 137 -2.58 -1.19 -19.66
C TYR A 137 -3.84 -0.60 -20.31
N GLN A 138 -4.05 0.72 -20.21
CA GLN A 138 -5.27 1.38 -20.72
C GLN A 138 -5.59 1.05 -22.19
N ASP A 139 -4.56 0.83 -23.03
CA ASP A 139 -4.72 0.55 -24.46
C ASP A 139 -4.79 -0.95 -24.81
N GLN A 140 -4.47 -1.85 -23.87
CA GLN A 140 -4.37 -3.30 -24.12
C GLN A 140 -5.03 -4.10 -23.00
N LEU A 141 -6.33 -3.89 -22.83
CA LEU A 141 -7.13 -4.50 -21.75
C LEU A 141 -7.22 -6.03 -21.82
N TRP A 142 -6.90 -6.63 -22.97
CA TRP A 142 -6.94 -8.09 -23.13
C TRP A 142 -6.00 -8.82 -22.16
N TRP A 143 -4.87 -8.21 -21.79
CA TRP A 143 -3.94 -8.76 -20.79
C TRP A 143 -4.55 -8.82 -19.37
N LEU A 144 -5.63 -8.06 -19.13
CA LEU A 144 -6.30 -7.99 -17.84
C LEU A 144 -7.40 -9.05 -17.66
N VAL A 145 -7.77 -9.77 -18.73
CA VAL A 145 -8.84 -10.78 -18.69
C VAL A 145 -8.52 -11.89 -17.68
N VAL A 146 -7.30 -12.43 -17.71
CA VAL A 146 -6.90 -13.52 -16.80
C VAL A 146 -6.84 -13.05 -15.34
N PRO A 147 -6.17 -11.94 -14.97
CA PRO A 147 -6.22 -11.42 -13.60
C PRO A 147 -7.62 -11.07 -13.09
N VAL A 148 -8.51 -10.57 -13.95
CA VAL A 148 -9.89 -10.26 -13.56
C VAL A 148 -10.68 -11.55 -13.35
N LEU A 149 -10.46 -12.58 -14.17
CA LEU A 149 -11.11 -13.88 -13.98
C LEU A 149 -10.67 -14.55 -12.67
N THR A 150 -9.39 -14.48 -12.32
CA THR A 150 -8.89 -15.01 -11.03
C THR A 150 -9.43 -14.19 -9.85
N LEU A 151 -9.56 -12.86 -9.98
CA LEU A 151 -10.19 -12.01 -8.98
C LEU A 151 -11.67 -12.38 -8.76
N VAL A 152 -12.45 -12.52 -9.83
CA VAL A 152 -13.86 -12.93 -9.75
C VAL A 152 -13.98 -14.32 -9.13
N GLY A 153 -13.06 -15.23 -9.46
CA GLY A 153 -12.94 -16.54 -8.83
C GLY A 153 -12.75 -16.43 -7.31
N SER A 154 -11.82 -15.59 -6.85
CA SER A 154 -11.56 -15.35 -5.42
C SER A 154 -12.81 -14.82 -4.70
N PHE A 155 -13.54 -13.86 -5.29
CA PHE A 155 -14.83 -13.41 -4.75
C PHE A 155 -15.88 -14.52 -4.70
N ALA A 156 -15.96 -15.36 -5.73
CA ALA A 156 -16.94 -16.46 -5.77
C ALA A 156 -16.65 -17.51 -4.70
N THR A 157 -15.37 -17.86 -4.48
CA THR A 157 -14.96 -18.79 -3.41
C THR A 157 -15.17 -18.19 -2.03
N ALA A 158 -14.90 -16.90 -1.84
CA ALA A 158 -15.18 -16.17 -0.59
C ALA A 158 -16.68 -16.17 -0.22
N ILE A 159 -17.56 -15.94 -1.21
CA ILE A 159 -19.02 -16.01 -1.01
C ILE A 159 -19.46 -17.45 -0.70
N PHE A 160 -18.85 -18.44 -1.36
CA PHE A 160 -19.14 -19.85 -1.09
C PHE A 160 -18.74 -20.28 0.32
N GLU A 161 -17.56 -19.83 0.79
CA GLU A 161 -17.08 -20.03 2.16
C GLU A 161 -18.07 -19.46 3.18
N LEU A 162 -18.46 -18.19 3.02
CA LEU A 162 -19.49 -17.56 3.86
C LEU A 162 -20.80 -18.36 3.87
N GLY A 163 -21.23 -18.86 2.71
CA GLY A 163 -22.43 -19.72 2.61
C GLY A 163 -22.27 -21.08 3.30
N CYS A 164 -21.06 -21.63 3.30
CA CYS A 164 -20.70 -22.87 3.98
C CYS A 164 -20.79 -22.69 5.50
N ASP A 165 -20.20 -21.61 6.03
CA ASP A 165 -20.17 -21.32 7.47
C ASP A 165 -21.56 -21.02 8.03
N LEU A 166 -22.39 -20.30 7.25
CA LEU A 166 -23.80 -20.07 7.61
C LEU A 166 -24.59 -21.37 7.68
N LYS A 167 -24.32 -22.34 6.79
CA LYS A 167 -25.03 -23.62 6.75
C LYS A 167 -24.60 -24.55 7.88
N THR A 168 -23.34 -24.48 8.30
CA THR A 168 -22.79 -25.30 9.39
C THR A 168 -23.05 -24.69 10.77
N ASN A 169 -23.82 -23.59 10.85
CA ASN A 169 -24.06 -22.82 12.07
C ASN A 169 -22.76 -22.41 12.77
N TRP A 170 -21.74 -22.02 12.00
CA TRP A 170 -20.46 -21.58 12.55
C TRP A 170 -19.77 -22.68 13.38
N ALA A 171 -19.90 -23.94 12.96
CA ALA A 171 -19.25 -25.06 13.63
C ALA A 171 -17.72 -24.93 13.56
N VAL A 172 -17.06 -25.06 14.72
CA VAL A 172 -15.60 -25.01 14.87
C VAL A 172 -15.08 -26.43 15.14
N ASP A 173 -14.17 -26.92 14.29
CA ASP A 173 -13.58 -28.25 14.46
C ASP A 173 -12.53 -28.28 15.59
N SER A 174 -11.79 -27.19 15.81
CA SER A 174 -10.89 -27.04 16.96
C SER A 174 -10.55 -25.58 17.28
N VAL A 175 -10.46 -25.22 18.57
CA VAL A 175 -10.05 -23.88 19.05
C VAL A 175 -8.54 -23.81 19.34
N GLU A 176 -7.81 -24.86 19.00
CA GLU A 176 -6.36 -24.88 19.15
C GLU A 176 -5.70 -23.88 18.20
N PRO A 177 -4.52 -23.32 18.55
CA PRO A 177 -3.83 -22.39 17.67
C PRO A 177 -3.50 -23.06 16.34
N SER A 178 -4.26 -22.75 15.31
CA SER A 178 -4.03 -23.18 13.94
C SER A 178 -3.55 -21.99 13.12
N ALA A 179 -2.67 -22.27 12.16
CA ALA A 179 -2.27 -21.29 11.15
C ALA A 179 -3.11 -21.38 9.86
N ALA A 180 -4.09 -22.30 9.81
CA ALA A 180 -5.05 -22.53 8.73
C ALA A 180 -6.50 -22.29 9.21
N SER A 181 -7.45 -22.16 8.28
CA SER A 181 -8.89 -22.00 8.58
C SER A 181 -9.42 -23.09 9.51
N ILE A 182 -10.35 -22.67 10.38
CA ILE A 182 -10.83 -23.39 11.56
C ILE A 182 -12.18 -24.08 11.30
N GLY A 183 -12.79 -23.81 10.14
CA GLY A 183 -14.07 -24.39 9.73
C GLY A 183 -13.98 -25.82 9.20
N PRO A 184 -15.16 -26.47 8.98
CA PRO A 184 -15.26 -27.82 8.47
C PRO A 184 -14.47 -28.02 7.17
N ASP A 185 -13.98 -29.23 6.92
CA ASP A 185 -13.13 -29.59 5.77
C ASP A 185 -13.62 -29.03 4.41
N THR A 186 -14.93 -28.94 4.20
CA THR A 186 -15.51 -28.38 2.98
C THR A 186 -15.37 -26.86 2.89
N CYS A 187 -15.54 -26.15 4.02
CA CYS A 187 -15.41 -24.69 4.10
C CYS A 187 -13.93 -24.31 4.03
N ARG A 188 -13.06 -25.06 4.73
CA ARG A 188 -11.60 -24.92 4.64
C ARG A 188 -11.06 -25.04 3.21
N ARG A 189 -11.61 -25.94 2.39
CA ARG A 189 -11.22 -26.04 0.96
C ARG A 189 -11.57 -24.79 0.16
N ALA A 190 -12.66 -24.10 0.52
CA ALA A 190 -13.06 -22.87 -0.13
C ALA A 190 -12.12 -21.71 0.22
N ASP A 191 -11.72 -21.59 1.48
CA ASP A 191 -10.69 -20.63 1.93
C ASP A 191 -9.38 -20.85 1.16
N VAL A 192 -8.89 -22.09 1.11
CA VAL A 192 -7.66 -22.42 0.37
C VAL A 192 -7.78 -22.07 -1.11
N ALA A 193 -8.94 -22.30 -1.73
CA ALA A 193 -9.18 -21.93 -3.12
C ALA A 193 -9.19 -20.41 -3.31
N SER A 194 -9.84 -19.67 -2.41
CA SER A 194 -9.88 -18.20 -2.38
C SER A 194 -8.48 -17.62 -2.28
N TYR A 195 -7.70 -18.09 -1.30
CA TYR A 195 -6.31 -17.72 -1.10
C TYR A 195 -5.43 -18.02 -2.33
N SER A 196 -5.60 -19.20 -2.94
CA SER A 196 -4.85 -19.61 -4.14
C SER A 196 -5.15 -18.70 -5.33
N LEU A 197 -6.41 -18.31 -5.52
CA LEU A 197 -6.84 -17.42 -6.60
C LEU A 197 -6.35 -15.98 -6.38
N SER A 198 -6.38 -15.51 -5.14
CA SER A 198 -5.78 -14.22 -4.75
C SER A 198 -4.27 -14.21 -4.99
N PHE A 199 -3.58 -15.30 -4.64
CA PHE A 199 -2.16 -15.44 -4.91
C PHE A 199 -1.86 -15.43 -6.42
N ALA A 200 -2.63 -16.18 -7.21
CA ALA A 200 -2.52 -16.17 -8.67
C ALA A 200 -2.75 -14.76 -9.26
N THR A 201 -3.75 -14.03 -8.77
CA THR A 201 -4.03 -12.65 -9.18
C THR A 201 -2.83 -11.75 -8.92
N ASN A 202 -2.22 -11.85 -7.74
CA ASN A 202 -1.03 -11.08 -7.38
C ASN A 202 0.18 -11.40 -8.27
N ILE A 203 0.44 -12.69 -8.56
CA ILE A 203 1.51 -13.11 -9.47
C ILE A 203 1.29 -12.54 -10.86
N LEU A 204 0.10 -12.73 -11.42
CA LEU A 204 -0.23 -12.30 -12.78
C LEU A 204 -0.09 -10.78 -12.91
N CYS A 205 -0.69 -10.01 -12.01
CA CYS A 205 -0.58 -8.56 -12.00
C CYS A 205 0.86 -8.09 -11.83
N THR A 206 1.62 -8.65 -10.89
CA THR A 206 3.02 -8.27 -10.66
C THR A 206 3.89 -8.59 -11.88
N THR A 207 3.65 -9.73 -12.54
CA THR A 207 4.36 -10.12 -13.76
C THR A 207 4.05 -9.19 -14.93
N LEU A 208 2.80 -8.79 -15.11
CA LEU A 208 2.39 -7.80 -16.11
C LEU A 208 3.04 -6.43 -15.85
N ILE A 209 3.04 -5.98 -14.60
CA ILE A 209 3.73 -4.73 -14.21
C ILE A 209 5.22 -4.81 -14.53
N PHE A 210 5.86 -5.93 -14.20
CA PHE A 210 7.27 -6.17 -14.50
C PHE A 210 7.55 -6.16 -16.01
N TYR A 211 6.71 -6.84 -16.79
CA TYR A 211 6.84 -6.87 -18.25
C TYR A 211 6.71 -5.47 -18.85
N LYS A 212 5.71 -4.68 -18.40
CA LYS A 212 5.53 -3.30 -18.85
C LYS A 212 6.74 -2.44 -18.47
N ALA A 213 7.26 -2.61 -17.26
CA ALA A 213 8.47 -1.91 -16.79
C ALA A 213 9.69 -2.22 -17.64
N TRP A 214 9.88 -3.50 -17.98
CA TRP A 214 10.98 -3.95 -18.82
C TRP A 214 10.84 -3.46 -20.27
N SER A 215 9.65 -3.54 -20.85
CA SER A 215 9.35 -3.04 -22.19
C SER A 215 9.60 -1.53 -22.30
N HIS A 216 9.14 -0.75 -21.30
CA HIS A 216 9.37 0.69 -21.23
C HIS A 216 10.87 1.03 -21.22
N ARG A 217 11.65 0.36 -20.35
CA ARG A 217 13.11 0.54 -20.28
C ARG A 217 13.81 0.18 -21.59
N ARG A 218 13.40 -0.92 -22.22
CA ARG A 218 13.98 -1.37 -23.48
C ARG A 218 13.69 -0.38 -24.60
N TYR A 219 12.44 0.07 -24.72
CA TYR A 219 12.04 1.07 -25.71
C TYR A 219 12.81 2.38 -25.52
N MET A 220 12.92 2.86 -24.29
CA MET A 220 13.69 4.07 -23.99
C MET A 220 15.19 3.92 -24.29
N ASN A 221 15.81 2.80 -23.91
CA ASN A 221 17.23 2.57 -24.19
C ASN A 221 17.52 2.49 -25.70
N GLN A 222 16.59 1.98 -26.49
CA GLN A 222 16.71 1.88 -27.94
C GLN A 222 16.59 3.23 -28.67
N HIS A 223 15.77 4.16 -28.16
CA HIS A 223 15.49 5.42 -28.85
C HIS A 223 16.25 6.63 -28.28
N LEU A 224 16.72 6.58 -27.04
CA LEU A 224 17.32 7.72 -26.33
C LEU A 224 18.78 7.49 -25.86
N GLY A 225 19.34 6.29 -26.07
CA GLY A 225 20.70 5.93 -25.66
C GLY A 225 20.89 5.69 -24.15
N SER A 226 22.06 5.16 -23.74
CA SER A 226 22.32 4.79 -22.32
C SER A 226 22.69 5.98 -21.41
N THR A 227 22.84 7.18 -21.97
CA THR A 227 23.36 8.37 -21.26
C THR A 227 22.29 9.13 -20.47
N ARG A 228 21.03 8.69 -20.45
CA ARG A 228 19.94 9.37 -19.73
C ARG A 228 19.88 8.96 -18.25
N ARG A 229 19.73 9.94 -17.36
CA ARG A 229 19.31 9.74 -15.95
C ARG A 229 18.00 8.93 -15.92
N ARG A 230 17.93 7.86 -15.10
CA ARG A 230 16.70 7.05 -14.90
C ARG A 230 15.47 7.95 -14.76
N SER A 231 14.47 7.75 -15.62
CA SER A 231 13.25 8.57 -15.59
C SER A 231 12.46 8.34 -14.29
N GLN A 232 11.61 9.30 -13.92
CA GLN A 232 10.68 9.15 -12.79
C GLN A 232 9.83 7.88 -12.93
N ALA A 233 9.33 7.60 -14.14
CA ALA A 233 8.57 6.40 -14.45
C ALA A 233 9.38 5.12 -14.21
N ASP A 234 10.65 5.07 -14.62
CA ASP A 234 11.49 3.86 -14.43
C ASP A 234 11.71 3.53 -12.95
N ARG A 235 11.81 4.55 -12.08
CA ARG A 235 11.99 4.36 -10.63
C ARG A 235 10.70 3.90 -9.95
N ILE A 236 9.56 4.53 -10.28
CA ILE A 236 8.24 4.11 -9.78
C ILE A 236 7.99 2.65 -10.17
N LEU A 237 8.26 2.29 -11.43
CA LEU A 237 8.12 0.93 -11.93
C LEU A 237 9.08 -0.06 -11.24
N THR A 238 10.31 0.35 -10.91
CA THR A 238 11.25 -0.50 -10.13
C THR A 238 10.65 -0.83 -8.78
N LEU A 239 10.18 0.21 -8.08
CA LEU A 239 9.66 0.09 -6.74
C LEU A 239 8.40 -0.81 -6.72
N PHE A 240 7.55 -0.70 -7.75
CA PHE A 240 6.39 -1.57 -7.88
C PHE A 240 6.79 -3.04 -8.04
N CYS A 241 7.84 -3.32 -8.80
CA CYS A 241 8.38 -4.67 -8.93
C CYS A 241 8.99 -5.17 -7.61
N GLU A 242 9.80 -4.36 -6.93
CA GLU A 242 10.44 -4.73 -5.67
C GLU A 242 9.41 -4.99 -4.56
N SER A 243 8.42 -4.10 -4.41
CA SER A 243 7.34 -4.26 -3.43
C SER A 243 6.40 -5.42 -3.79
N GLY A 244 6.08 -5.62 -5.08
CA GLY A 244 5.30 -6.78 -5.53
C GLY A 244 6.02 -8.11 -5.29
N ALA A 245 7.33 -8.18 -5.54
CA ALA A 245 8.12 -9.37 -5.25
C ALA A 245 8.19 -9.66 -3.74
N ALA A 246 8.41 -8.64 -2.91
CA ALA A 246 8.38 -8.80 -1.45
C ALA A 246 7.02 -9.32 -0.97
N TYR A 247 5.92 -8.83 -1.55
CA TYR A 247 4.57 -9.29 -1.22
C TYR A 247 4.32 -10.74 -1.66
N LEU A 248 4.85 -11.17 -2.81
CA LEU A 248 4.78 -12.57 -3.23
C LEU A 248 5.55 -13.51 -2.30
N VAL A 249 6.70 -13.08 -1.75
CA VAL A 249 7.43 -13.86 -0.75
C VAL A 249 6.58 -14.06 0.51
N LEU A 250 5.86 -13.02 0.95
CA LEU A 250 4.94 -13.13 2.09
C LEU A 250 3.82 -14.14 1.83
N TYR A 251 3.19 -14.12 0.65
CA TYR A 251 2.18 -15.13 0.28
C TYR A 251 2.73 -16.56 0.28
N ILE A 252 3.96 -16.76 -0.19
CA ILE A 252 4.60 -18.08 -0.16
C ILE A 252 4.77 -18.53 1.29
N LEU A 253 5.22 -17.65 2.18
CA LEU A 253 5.40 -18.00 3.59
C LEU A 253 4.07 -18.37 4.26
N GLN A 254 2.97 -17.68 3.96
CA GLN A 254 1.65 -18.03 4.49
C GLN A 254 1.03 -19.27 3.85
N SER A 255 1.44 -19.64 2.63
CA SER A 255 1.00 -20.91 2.03
C SER A 255 1.54 -22.14 2.76
N ILE A 256 2.70 -22.03 3.42
CA ILE A 256 3.34 -23.16 4.11
C ILE A 256 2.40 -23.79 5.14
N PRO A 257 1.85 -23.06 6.14
CA PRO A 257 0.94 -23.65 7.13
C PRO A 257 -0.38 -24.16 6.54
N ILE A 258 -0.79 -23.61 5.39
CA ILE A 258 -2.03 -24.03 4.71
C ILE A 258 -1.86 -25.41 4.06
N TYR A 259 -0.67 -25.71 3.50
CA TYR A 259 -0.40 -26.95 2.77
C TYR A 259 0.48 -27.96 3.52
N SER A 260 1.15 -27.56 4.60
CA SER A 260 1.96 -28.46 5.43
C SER A 260 1.09 -29.16 6.48
N GLY A 261 1.37 -30.45 6.71
CA GLY A 261 0.71 -31.26 7.73
C GLY A 261 1.16 -30.91 9.15
N THR A 262 1.29 -31.92 10.03
CA THR A 262 1.65 -31.74 11.45
C THR A 262 2.92 -30.89 11.63
N LEU A 263 2.72 -29.65 12.11
CA LEU A 263 3.79 -28.71 12.43
C LEU A 263 4.33 -28.98 13.84
N SER A 264 5.63 -28.81 14.05
CA SER A 264 6.19 -28.76 15.40
C SER A 264 5.74 -27.48 16.12
N ASN A 265 5.72 -27.48 17.46
CA ASN A 265 5.33 -26.28 18.23
C ASN A 265 6.14 -25.03 17.85
N ASN A 266 7.44 -25.18 17.57
CA ASN A 266 8.28 -24.07 17.13
C ASN A 266 7.87 -23.55 15.74
N ALA A 267 7.51 -24.45 14.83
CA ALA A 267 7.01 -24.07 13.52
C ALA A 267 5.64 -23.38 13.64
N LEU A 268 4.77 -23.84 14.54
CA LEU A 268 3.46 -23.23 14.79
C LEU A 268 3.57 -21.79 15.33
N ILE A 269 4.53 -21.53 16.23
CA ILE A 269 4.87 -20.17 16.68
C ILE A 269 5.30 -19.31 15.49
N ALA A 270 6.26 -19.80 14.69
CA ALA A 270 6.77 -19.06 13.54
C ALA A 270 5.66 -18.73 12.52
N MET A 271 4.77 -19.68 12.23
CA MET A 271 3.68 -19.49 11.27
C MET A 271 2.62 -18.50 11.78
N ASN A 272 2.30 -18.52 13.07
CA ASN A 272 1.40 -17.52 13.66
C ASN A 272 1.98 -16.10 13.61
N ILE A 273 3.29 -15.97 13.86
CA ILE A 273 3.99 -14.68 13.71
C ILE A 273 3.92 -14.20 12.25
N VAL A 274 4.23 -15.09 11.30
CA VAL A 274 4.15 -14.78 9.87
C VAL A 274 2.74 -14.34 9.47
N ASN A 275 1.71 -15.06 9.92
CA ASN A 275 0.32 -14.70 9.63
C ASN A 275 -0.04 -13.29 10.16
N ALA A 276 0.36 -12.95 11.39
CA ALA A 276 0.10 -11.61 11.93
C ALA A 276 0.83 -10.50 11.15
N ILE A 277 2.08 -10.74 10.75
CA ILE A 277 2.83 -9.80 9.91
C ILE A 277 2.11 -9.60 8.57
N ILE A 278 1.57 -10.67 7.98
CA ILE A 278 0.88 -10.60 6.70
C ILE A 278 -0.46 -9.90 6.82
N GLN A 279 -1.21 -10.12 7.90
CA GLN A 279 -2.44 -9.39 8.20
C GLN A 279 -2.23 -7.87 8.18
N GLN A 280 -1.09 -7.41 8.70
CA GLN A 280 -0.71 -6.00 8.62
C GLN A 280 -0.18 -5.62 7.23
N ALA A 281 0.63 -6.47 6.61
CA ALA A 281 1.21 -6.22 5.28
C ALA A 281 0.16 -6.04 4.18
N MET A 282 -0.98 -6.75 4.27
CA MET A 282 -2.10 -6.62 3.33
C MET A 282 -2.59 -5.18 3.21
N GLY A 283 -2.81 -4.47 4.32
CA GLY A 283 -3.23 -3.06 4.32
C GLY A 283 -2.09 -2.07 4.07
N MET A 284 -0.88 -2.38 4.55
CA MET A 284 0.30 -1.55 4.33
C MET A 284 0.65 -1.43 2.84
N TYR A 285 0.55 -2.51 2.08
CA TYR A 285 0.99 -2.57 0.69
C TYR A 285 0.37 -1.49 -0.22
N PRO A 286 -0.97 -1.41 -0.37
CA PRO A 286 -1.58 -0.39 -1.21
C PRO A 286 -1.35 1.03 -0.69
N THR A 287 -1.31 1.19 0.64
CA THR A 287 -1.05 2.49 1.28
C THR A 287 0.37 2.99 0.99
N ALA A 288 1.37 2.12 1.16
CA ALA A 288 2.78 2.40 0.89
C ALA A 288 3.01 2.77 -0.58
N ILE A 289 2.38 2.03 -1.51
CA ILE A 289 2.45 2.35 -2.94
C ILE A 289 1.98 3.77 -3.22
N VAL A 290 0.83 4.19 -2.66
CA VAL A 290 0.30 5.53 -2.88
C VAL A 290 1.22 6.59 -2.28
N VAL A 291 1.65 6.41 -1.02
CA VAL A 291 2.55 7.33 -0.33
C VAL A 291 3.85 7.50 -1.12
N ILE A 292 4.50 6.41 -1.52
CA ILE A 292 5.79 6.49 -2.21
C ILE A 292 5.65 7.09 -3.61
N CYS A 293 4.59 6.77 -4.36
CA CYS A 293 4.32 7.41 -5.65
C CYS A 293 4.21 8.93 -5.52
N HIS A 294 3.52 9.40 -4.48
CA HIS A 294 3.37 10.84 -4.22
C HIS A 294 4.66 11.49 -3.73
N MET A 295 5.41 10.83 -2.84
CA MET A 295 6.71 11.34 -2.37
C MET A 295 7.70 11.47 -3.52
N GLN A 296 7.79 10.46 -4.40
CA GLN A 296 8.68 10.54 -5.56
C GLN A 296 8.28 11.72 -6.44
N ARG A 297 7.00 11.88 -6.80
CA ARG A 297 6.55 13.05 -7.57
C ARG A 297 6.96 14.38 -6.94
N SER A 298 6.74 14.54 -5.64
CA SER A 298 7.09 15.77 -4.92
C SER A 298 8.60 16.05 -4.87
N LEU A 299 9.43 15.01 -4.70
CA LEU A 299 10.89 15.19 -4.72
C LEU A 299 11.35 15.71 -6.08
N TRP A 300 10.77 15.19 -7.17
CA TRP A 300 11.12 15.62 -8.53
C TRP A 300 10.57 17.01 -8.89
N ASP A 301 9.35 17.36 -8.47
CA ASP A 301 8.83 18.73 -8.60
C ASP A 301 9.80 19.77 -7.99
N THR A 302 10.55 19.37 -6.96
CA THR A 302 11.55 20.23 -6.28
C THR A 302 12.88 20.31 -7.07
N PHE A 303 13.25 19.27 -7.82
CA PHE A 303 14.48 19.23 -8.62
C PHE A 303 14.32 19.83 -10.03
N GLU A 304 13.09 20.02 -10.53
CA GLU A 304 12.80 20.55 -11.87
C GLU A 304 12.52 22.07 -11.93
N VAL A 305 12.81 22.85 -10.88
CA VAL A 305 12.78 24.34 -10.96
C VAL A 305 14.06 24.84 -11.66
N PRO A 306 13.96 25.70 -12.70
CA PRO A 306 14.75 25.54 -13.92
C PRO A 306 16.05 26.34 -13.98
N SER A 307 16.98 25.77 -14.74
CA SER A 307 18.05 26.47 -15.45
C SER A 307 17.48 27.62 -16.30
N SER A 308 17.95 28.83 -16.03
CA SER A 308 18.10 29.96 -16.96
C SER A 308 16.95 30.22 -17.95
N ASP A 309 16.04 31.12 -17.57
CA ASP A 309 15.53 32.11 -18.53
C ASP A 309 15.92 33.50 -18.03
N SER A 310 16.60 34.24 -18.89
CA SER A 310 17.15 35.56 -18.63
C SER A 310 16.03 36.61 -18.55
N GLY A 311 15.93 37.25 -17.38
CA GLY A 311 15.48 38.64 -17.27
C GLY A 311 14.04 38.87 -16.82
N THR A 312 13.75 38.74 -15.52
CA THR A 312 13.21 39.82 -14.65
C THR A 312 13.18 39.34 -13.20
N GLN A 313 13.40 40.25 -12.25
CA GLN A 313 13.78 39.96 -10.85
C GLN A 313 12.75 39.14 -10.03
N PRO A 314 13.22 38.38 -9.00
CA PRO A 314 12.36 37.65 -8.08
C PRO A 314 12.14 38.40 -6.76
N LEU A 315 10.93 38.31 -6.19
CA LEU A 315 10.66 38.58 -4.77
C LEU A 315 9.62 37.58 -4.25
N SER A 316 10.09 36.44 -3.73
CA SER A 316 9.57 35.87 -2.48
C SER A 316 10.52 34.78 -2.00
N GLN A 317 11.19 35.12 -0.90
CA GLN A 317 12.27 34.40 -0.24
C GLN A 317 11.63 33.42 0.75
N VAL A 318 11.77 32.11 0.53
CA VAL A 318 11.59 31.12 1.61
C VAL A 318 12.98 30.62 2.00
N SER A 319 13.39 31.04 3.20
CA SER A 319 14.72 30.85 3.77
C SER A 319 14.96 29.38 4.15
N GLY A 320 15.79 28.68 3.38
CA GLY A 320 16.40 27.41 3.77
C GLY A 320 17.66 27.65 4.61
N ILE A 321 17.82 26.87 5.69
CA ILE A 321 18.94 26.92 6.63
C ILE A 321 20.27 26.72 5.90
N ARG A 322 21.15 27.73 5.93
CA ARG A 322 22.55 27.62 5.48
C ARG A 322 23.45 27.50 6.71
N PHE A 323 24.19 26.40 6.82
CA PHE A 323 25.32 26.30 7.75
C PHE A 323 26.48 27.13 7.19
N ALA A 324 27.04 28.01 8.01
CA ALA A 324 28.16 28.85 7.65
C ALA A 324 29.46 28.03 7.69
N GLU A 325 30.15 27.97 6.55
CA GLU A 325 31.50 27.44 6.43
C GLU A 325 32.48 28.57 6.78
N GLN A 326 33.29 28.33 7.82
CA GLN A 326 34.23 29.30 8.37
C GLN A 326 35.58 29.14 7.67
N ALA A 327 35.94 30.07 6.79
CA ALA A 327 37.28 30.16 6.21
C ALA A 327 38.03 31.37 6.78
N HIS A 328 39.07 31.06 7.56
CA HIS A 328 40.11 31.96 8.03
C HIS A 328 40.96 32.45 6.85
N SER A 329 41.20 33.76 6.75
CA SER A 329 42.54 34.35 6.54
C SER A 329 42.49 35.89 6.49
N THR A 330 43.11 36.51 7.51
CA THR A 330 44.01 37.68 7.46
C THR A 330 44.69 37.85 6.08
N THR A 331 44.95 39.03 5.50
CA THR A 331 45.48 40.29 6.04
C THR A 331 45.39 41.40 4.96
N HIS A 332 45.52 42.65 5.41
CA HIS A 332 45.68 43.92 4.69
C HIS A 332 46.54 43.93 3.41
N ASP A 333 46.17 44.75 2.41
CA ASP A 333 46.87 46.02 2.12
C ASP A 333 46.18 46.87 1.02
N GLU A 334 46.34 48.18 1.17
CA GLU A 334 45.87 49.27 0.32
C GLU A 334 46.58 49.34 -1.05
N ALA A 335 45.91 49.89 -2.08
CA ALA A 335 46.30 51.12 -2.76
C ALA A 335 45.71 51.25 -4.18
N SER A 336 45.29 52.48 -4.45
CA SER A 336 44.82 53.12 -5.69
C SER A 336 45.72 52.96 -6.92
N VAL A 337 45.12 52.86 -8.13
CA VAL A 337 45.59 53.52 -9.36
C VAL A 337 44.40 53.84 -10.30
N THR A 338 44.37 55.07 -10.78
CA THR A 338 43.43 55.67 -11.75
C THR A 338 44.00 55.59 -13.18
N VAL A 339 43.18 55.97 -14.17
CA VAL A 339 43.44 56.26 -15.62
C VAL A 339 43.13 55.07 -16.53
N GLY A 340 42.34 55.16 -17.60
CA GLY A 340 41.62 56.26 -18.27
C GLY A 340 41.02 55.71 -19.58
N ASN A 341 40.02 56.38 -20.16
CA ASN A 341 39.97 56.68 -21.60
C ASN A 341 38.65 57.35 -22.05
N SER A 342 38.87 58.33 -22.91
CA SER A 342 38.01 59.22 -23.69
C SER A 342 37.35 58.51 -24.89
N SER A 343 36.07 58.77 -25.19
CA SER A 343 35.54 59.70 -26.23
C SER A 343 35.24 59.09 -27.62
N SER A 344 34.00 59.20 -28.09
CA SER A 344 33.64 59.63 -29.47
C SER A 344 32.12 59.75 -29.68
N ASP A 345 31.74 60.78 -30.44
CA ASP A 345 30.39 61.29 -30.80
C ASP A 345 29.44 60.33 -31.54
N PRO A 346 28.13 60.65 -31.59
CA PRO A 346 27.25 60.23 -32.68
C PRO A 346 26.76 61.42 -33.54
N THR A 347 26.86 61.28 -34.87
CA THR A 347 26.21 62.15 -35.85
C THR A 347 24.94 61.50 -36.40
N SER A 348 23.88 62.29 -36.48
CA SER A 348 22.55 61.98 -37.03
C SER A 348 22.57 61.77 -38.56
N THR A 349 21.49 61.18 -39.13
CA THR A 349 20.48 61.89 -39.99
C THR A 349 19.65 60.93 -40.90
N LEU A 350 18.32 60.95 -40.70
CA LEU A 350 17.14 60.79 -41.61
C LEU A 350 17.03 59.66 -42.66
N LEU A 351 15.86 58.99 -42.70
CA LEU A 351 14.84 59.16 -43.76
C LEU A 351 13.52 58.41 -43.46
N SER A 352 12.42 59.02 -43.89
CA SER A 352 11.00 58.69 -43.68
C SER A 352 10.28 58.26 -44.97
N ARG A 353 9.23 57.41 -44.88
CA ARG A 353 8.08 57.33 -45.82
C ARG A 353 6.99 56.39 -45.22
N THR A 354 5.85 56.87 -44.71
CA THR A 354 4.51 57.09 -45.35
C THR A 354 4.03 55.94 -46.26
N ARG A 355 2.75 55.54 -46.39
CA ARG A 355 1.40 55.75 -45.78
C ARG A 355 0.43 54.94 -46.69
N TYR A 356 -0.56 54.19 -46.19
CA TYR A 356 -2.00 54.13 -46.63
C TYR A 356 -2.75 52.83 -46.16
N PRO A 357 -4.11 52.86 -46.02
CA PRO A 357 -4.94 51.99 -45.18
C PRO A 357 -6.07 51.22 -45.94
N SER A 358 -6.90 50.45 -45.22
CA SER A 358 -8.33 50.10 -45.52
C SER A 358 -8.86 49.14 -44.43
N SER A 359 -9.82 49.49 -43.56
CA SER A 359 -11.29 49.57 -43.69
C SER A 359 -12.04 48.23 -43.85
N VAL A 360 -12.58 47.73 -42.72
CA VAL A 360 -13.98 47.35 -42.38
C VAL A 360 -14.92 46.68 -43.42
N GLU A 361 -15.78 45.78 -42.89
CA GLU A 361 -17.02 45.17 -43.42
C GLU A 361 -16.83 43.78 -44.08
N LYS A 362 -17.61 42.69 -43.91
CA LYS A 362 -19.00 42.46 -43.47
C LYS A 362 -19.25 40.93 -43.46
N HIS A 363 -19.91 40.34 -42.44
CA HIS A 363 -21.03 39.41 -42.68
C HIS A 363 -21.86 39.09 -41.43
N ARG A 364 -23.18 39.13 -41.62
CA ARG A 364 -24.29 38.91 -40.70
C ARG A 364 -25.33 38.05 -41.42
N ARG A 365 -25.86 37.03 -40.75
CA ARG A 365 -27.24 36.44 -40.79
C ARG A 365 -27.12 34.95 -40.45
N ASP A 366 -27.67 34.48 -39.34
CA ASP A 366 -29.10 34.32 -38.98
C ASP A 366 -29.75 33.09 -39.64
N ASP A 367 -30.22 32.20 -38.77
CA ASP A 367 -31.56 31.57 -38.75
C ASP A 367 -31.81 30.07 -39.11
N ILE A 368 -32.48 29.43 -38.14
CA ILE A 368 -33.59 28.44 -38.19
C ILE A 368 -33.28 26.94 -38.39
N GLY A 369 -33.88 26.11 -37.52
CA GLY A 369 -34.15 24.69 -37.81
C GLY A 369 -34.49 23.81 -36.60
N ASN A 370 -35.73 23.90 -36.12
CA ASN A 370 -36.42 22.98 -35.22
C ASN A 370 -36.85 21.71 -35.99
N GLU A 371 -36.78 20.49 -35.43
CA GLU A 371 -37.77 19.42 -35.65
C GLU A 371 -37.54 18.13 -34.82
N ASP A 372 -38.67 17.53 -34.47
CA ASP A 372 -38.92 16.38 -33.58
C ASP A 372 -38.76 14.97 -34.24
N MET A 373 -38.89 13.94 -33.39
CA MET A 373 -39.25 12.53 -33.65
C MET A 373 -38.21 11.57 -34.27
N VAL A 374 -37.81 10.54 -33.50
CA VAL A 374 -38.38 9.16 -33.51
C VAL A 374 -37.96 8.44 -32.23
#